data_AF-A0A2R6KNL0-F1
#
_entry.id   AF-A0A2R6KNL0-F1
#
_cell.length_a   1.000
_cell.length_b   1.000
_cell.length_c   1.000
_cell.angle_alpha   90.00
_cell.angle_beta   90.00
_cell.angle_gamma   90.00
#
_symmetry.space_group_name_H-M   'P 1'
#
loop_
_entity.id
_entity.type
_entity.pdbx_description
1 polymer ?
#
loop_
_entity_poly.entity_id
_entity_poly.type
_entity_poly.pdbx_seq_one_letter_code
_entity_poly.pdbx_strand_id
1 'polypeptide(L)'
;LEAVDESVDVVLLDRRMPQVSGDDVLSTIRERGLDIRVIMTTAVDPDFDIVDMPFDDYLCKPVQKEDLVAAIEQQLTANRYDDQLTEYLEVTSKIALLEAEKTDTELDASEEVTELRERAERLRVDIDDAISEFEDFEAAFNELSRHAE
;
A
#
# COMPACT_ATOMS: atom_id res chain seq x y z
N LEU A 1 21.19 -6.03 -3.49
CA LEU A 1 19.96 -6.74 -3.11
C LEU A 1 20.00 -7.33 -1.69
N GLU A 2 21.12 -7.26 -0.95
CA GLU A 2 21.14 -7.63 0.48
C GLU A 2 20.58 -6.55 1.41
N ALA A 3 20.37 -5.33 0.90
CA ALA A 3 19.85 -4.18 1.66
C ALA A 3 18.31 -4.03 1.56
N VAL A 4 17.63 -4.96 0.89
CA VAL A 4 16.16 -4.96 0.74
C VAL A 4 15.67 -6.24 1.39
N ASP A 5 14.94 -6.07 2.48
CA ASP A 5 14.29 -7.12 3.25
C ASP A 5 12.89 -6.67 3.69
N GLU A 6 12.19 -7.53 4.41
CA GLU A 6 10.85 -7.33 4.94
C GLU A 6 10.70 -6.15 5.93
N SER A 7 11.79 -5.49 6.33
CA SER A 7 11.72 -4.26 7.14
C SER A 7 11.64 -2.96 6.33
N VAL A 8 11.71 -3.05 5.00
CA VAL A 8 11.67 -1.90 4.09
C VAL A 8 10.27 -1.74 3.53
N ASP A 9 9.58 -0.65 3.85
CA ASP A 9 8.21 -0.40 3.34
C ASP A 9 8.19 0.09 1.89
N VAL A 10 9.17 0.93 1.51
CA VAL A 10 9.22 1.61 0.20
C VAL A 10 10.64 1.61 -0.36
N VAL A 11 10.78 1.28 -1.65
CA VAL A 11 12.02 1.34 -2.42
C VAL A 11 11.88 2.35 -3.54
N LEU A 12 12.78 3.33 -3.58
CA LEU A 12 12.99 4.19 -4.74
C LEU A 12 13.99 3.52 -5.69
N LEU A 13 13.57 3.20 -6.90
CA LEU A 13 14.37 2.41 -7.85
C LEU A 13 14.64 3.18 -9.15
N ASP A 14 15.92 3.39 -9.47
CA ASP A 14 16.28 3.93 -10.77
C ASP A 14 16.25 2.83 -11.84
N ARG A 15 15.56 3.10 -12.97
CA ARG A 15 15.50 2.19 -14.12
C ARG A 15 16.87 2.05 -14.80
N ARG A 16 17.64 3.13 -14.89
CA ARG A 16 18.94 3.17 -15.56
C ARG A 16 20.09 3.18 -14.56
N MET A 17 20.43 2.00 -14.05
CA MET A 17 21.61 1.81 -13.22
C MET A 17 22.77 1.17 -14.00
N PRO A 18 24.03 1.51 -13.67
CA PRO A 18 25.17 0.76 -14.17
C PRO A 18 25.12 -0.69 -13.67
N GLN A 19 25.53 -1.64 -14.51
CA GLN A 19 25.72 -3.08 -14.20
C GLN A 19 24.44 -3.92 -14.12
N VAL A 20 23.37 -3.43 -13.49
CA VAL A 20 22.08 -4.14 -13.36
C VAL A 20 20.94 -3.20 -13.72
N SER A 21 19.97 -3.64 -14.53
CA SER A 21 18.80 -2.81 -14.85
C SER A 21 17.89 -2.66 -13.64
N GLY A 22 17.21 -1.52 -13.49
CA GLY A 22 16.14 -1.40 -12.50
C GLY A 22 15.02 -2.41 -12.72
N ASP A 23 14.75 -2.76 -13.98
CA ASP A 23 13.72 -3.75 -14.34
C ASP A 23 14.09 -5.15 -13.78
N ASP A 24 15.36 -5.52 -13.81
CA ASP A 24 15.86 -6.78 -13.24
C ASP A 24 15.77 -6.78 -11.71
N VAL A 25 16.06 -5.63 -11.08
CA VAL A 25 15.96 -5.46 -9.63
C VAL A 25 14.50 -5.56 -9.18
N LEU A 26 13.57 -4.90 -9.88
CA LEU A 26 12.13 -4.97 -9.63
C LEU A 26 11.66 -6.43 -9.70
N SER A 27 12.02 -7.14 -10.78
CA SER A 27 11.68 -8.55 -10.96
C SER A 27 12.19 -9.40 -9.80
N THR A 28 13.44 -9.17 -9.38
CA THR A 28 14.05 -9.89 -8.25
C THR A 28 13.34 -9.63 -6.91
N ILE A 29 12.87 -8.39 -6.66
CA ILE A 29 12.11 -8.06 -5.46
C ILE A 29 10.80 -8.85 -5.43
N ARG A 30 10.06 -8.88 -6.56
CA ARG A 30 8.80 -9.62 -6.68
C ARG A 30 8.99 -11.14 -6.59
N GLU A 31 10.02 -11.70 -7.21
CA GLU A 31 10.34 -13.13 -7.13
C GLU A 31 10.66 -13.61 -5.71
N ARG A 32 11.17 -12.71 -4.85
CA ARG A 32 11.41 -13.01 -3.44
C ARG A 32 10.14 -13.01 -2.59
N GLY A 33 8.99 -12.62 -3.14
CA GLY A 33 7.73 -12.51 -2.41
C GLY A 33 7.77 -11.39 -1.37
N LEU A 34 8.59 -10.36 -1.58
CA LEU A 34 8.66 -9.21 -0.69
C LEU A 34 7.53 -8.23 -1.04
N ASP A 35 6.67 -7.96 -0.08
CA ASP A 35 5.52 -7.06 -0.23
C ASP A 35 5.92 -5.59 -0.03
N ILE A 36 6.93 -5.16 -0.79
CA ILE A 36 7.56 -3.85 -0.67
C ILE A 36 7.04 -2.95 -1.78
N ARG A 37 6.66 -1.71 -1.46
CA ARG A 37 6.25 -0.74 -2.48
C ARG A 37 7.47 -0.27 -3.28
N VAL A 38 7.40 -0.31 -4.60
CA VAL A 38 8.49 0.12 -5.49
C VAL A 38 8.04 1.31 -6.33
N ILE A 39 8.71 2.45 -6.09
CA ILE A 39 8.53 3.68 -6.86
C ILE A 39 9.69 3.79 -7.85
N MET A 40 9.39 3.68 -9.14
CA MET A 40 10.38 3.86 -10.20
C MET A 40 10.75 5.35 -10.27
N THR A 41 12.02 5.70 -10.19
CA THR A 41 12.52 7.08 -10.24
C THR A 41 13.57 7.21 -11.34
N THR A 42 13.17 7.66 -12.53
CA THR A 42 14.00 7.52 -13.74
C THR A 42 13.91 8.72 -14.68
N ALA A 43 14.93 8.92 -15.52
CA ALA A 43 14.91 9.90 -16.61
C ALA A 43 14.40 9.31 -17.94
N VAL A 44 13.75 8.14 -17.88
CA VAL A 44 13.13 7.48 -19.02
C VAL A 44 11.66 7.88 -19.04
N ASP A 45 11.20 8.42 -20.15
CA ASP A 45 9.77 8.70 -20.32
C ASP A 45 8.99 7.37 -20.35
N PRO A 46 7.83 7.27 -19.69
CA PRO A 46 7.00 6.09 -19.74
C PRO A 46 6.50 5.82 -21.17
N ASP A 47 6.57 4.57 -21.61
CA ASP A 47 5.96 4.07 -22.85
C ASP A 47 4.98 2.94 -22.47
N PHE A 48 4.31 2.32 -23.45
CA PHE A 48 3.36 1.23 -23.23
C PHE A 48 3.99 -0.01 -22.56
N ASP A 49 5.32 -0.09 -22.46
CA ASP A 49 6.03 -1.16 -21.78
C ASP A 49 5.77 -1.19 -20.27
N ILE A 50 5.33 -0.08 -19.67
CA ILE A 50 5.03 0.00 -18.24
C ILE A 50 3.80 -0.82 -17.83
N VAL A 51 2.91 -1.15 -18.76
CA VAL A 51 1.61 -1.80 -18.46
C VAL A 51 1.78 -3.15 -17.76
N ASP A 52 2.81 -3.89 -18.14
CA ASP A 52 3.10 -5.22 -17.58
C ASP A 52 4.18 -5.17 -16.49
N MET A 53 4.69 -3.99 -16.12
CA MET A 53 5.72 -3.83 -15.12
C MET A 53 5.11 -3.75 -13.71
N PRO A 54 5.54 -4.60 -12.74
CA PRO A 54 4.90 -4.69 -11.43
C PRO A 54 5.42 -3.65 -10.42
N PHE A 55 5.51 -2.38 -10.80
CA PHE A 55 5.82 -1.27 -9.89
C PHE A 55 4.55 -0.66 -9.30
N ASP A 56 4.68 0.08 -8.19
CA ASP A 56 3.56 0.71 -7.49
C ASP A 56 3.39 2.19 -7.88
N ASP A 57 4.47 2.88 -8.25
CA ASP A 57 4.44 4.26 -8.76
C ASP A 57 5.64 4.58 -9.68
N TYR A 58 5.56 5.68 -10.43
CA TYR A 58 6.55 6.10 -11.43
C TYR A 58 6.77 7.62 -11.45
N LEU A 59 7.98 8.05 -11.12
CA LEU A 59 8.41 9.45 -11.11
C LEU A 59 9.48 9.72 -12.18
N CYS A 60 9.19 10.66 -13.07
CA CYS A 60 10.13 11.12 -14.11
C CYS A 60 11.07 12.19 -13.57
N LYS A 61 12.38 12.01 -13.76
CA LYS A 61 13.39 13.01 -13.40
C LYS A 61 13.31 14.23 -14.35
N PRO A 62 13.46 15.46 -13.84
CA PRO A 62 13.82 15.81 -12.45
C PRO A 62 12.62 15.76 -11.50
N VAL A 63 12.77 15.05 -10.38
CA VAL A 63 11.72 14.93 -9.34
C VAL A 63 11.93 16.01 -8.29
N GLN A 64 10.90 16.78 -7.97
CA GLN A 64 10.95 17.73 -6.85
C GLN A 64 10.85 16.99 -5.52
N LYS A 65 11.35 17.62 -4.46
CA LYS A 65 11.31 16.99 -3.13
C LYS A 65 9.88 16.75 -2.68
N GLU A 66 8.99 17.71 -2.95
CA GLU A 66 7.59 17.67 -2.58
C GLU A 66 6.88 16.50 -3.27
N ASP A 67 7.08 16.33 -4.58
CA ASP A 67 6.50 15.22 -5.35
C ASP A 67 7.02 13.86 -4.87
N LEU A 68 8.32 13.77 -4.56
CA LEU A 68 8.91 12.54 -4.06
C LEU A 68 8.35 12.15 -2.69
N VAL A 69 8.20 13.13 -1.79
CA VAL A 69 7.63 12.90 -0.45
C VAL A 69 6.17 12.48 -0.56
N ALA A 70 5.38 13.16 -1.40
CA ALA A 70 3.97 12.82 -1.62
C ALA A 70 3.81 11.39 -2.15
N ALA A 71 4.62 10.99 -3.13
CA ALA A 71 4.61 9.62 -3.66
C ALA A 71 4.95 8.58 -2.58
N ILE A 72 5.97 8.85 -1.74
CA ILE A 72 6.32 7.95 -0.62
C ILE A 72 5.17 7.86 0.39
N GLU A 73 4.59 9.00 0.78
CA GLU A 73 3.47 9.04 1.74
C GLU A 73 2.25 8.27 1.20
N GLN A 74 1.92 8.45 -0.07
CA GLN A 74 0.85 7.72 -0.74
C GLN A 74 1.07 6.20 -0.71
N GLN A 75 2.30 5.75 -1.03
CA GLN A 75 2.62 4.32 -1.01
C GLN A 75 2.65 3.74 0.41
N LEU A 76 3.08 4.52 1.41
CA LEU A 76 3.00 4.12 2.81
C LEU A 76 1.55 4.01 3.29
N THR A 77 0.67 4.93 2.86
CA THR A 77 -0.78 4.84 3.15
C THR A 77 -1.38 3.60 2.49
N ALA A 78 -1.00 3.27 1.27
CA ALA A 78 -1.48 2.07 0.57
C ALA A 78 -1.01 0.79 1.25
N ASN A 79 0.24 0.75 1.73
CA ASN A 79 0.75 -0.39 2.49
C ASN A 79 -0.03 -0.60 3.80
N ARG A 80 -0.23 0.47 4.59
CA ARG A 80 -1.02 0.39 5.83
C ARG A 80 -2.45 -0.08 5.59
N TYR A 81 -3.08 0.40 4.50
CA TYR A 81 -4.42 -0.01 4.14
C TYR A 81 -4.53 -1.51 3.86
N ASP A 82 -3.59 -2.10 3.11
CA ASP A 82 -3.58 -3.53 2.80
C ASP A 82 -3.42 -4.39 4.07
N ASP A 83 -2.55 -3.97 4.99
CA ASP A 83 -2.36 -4.60 6.30
C ASP A 83 -3.64 -4.54 7.14
N GLN A 84 -4.25 -3.35 7.23
CA GLN A 84 -5.48 -3.13 8.00
C GLN A 84 -6.66 -3.92 7.45
N LEU A 85 -6.81 -3.99 6.12
CA LEU A 85 -7.86 -4.77 5.46
C LEU A 85 -7.69 -6.26 5.74
N THR A 86 -6.46 -6.77 5.64
CA THR A 86 -6.15 -8.17 5.97
C THR A 86 -6.55 -8.49 7.40
N GLU A 87 -6.12 -7.65 8.35
CA GLU A 87 -6.46 -7.82 9.76
C GLU A 87 -7.98 -7.73 10.02
N TYR A 88 -8.66 -6.79 9.36
CA TYR A 88 -10.11 -6.63 9.49
C TYR A 88 -10.87 -7.90 9.05
N LEU A 89 -10.48 -8.49 7.92
CA LEU A 89 -11.06 -9.74 7.43
C LEU A 89 -10.82 -10.90 8.41
N GLU A 90 -9.64 -10.98 9.02
CA GLU A 90 -9.35 -12.00 10.04
C GLU A 90 -10.23 -11.83 11.29
N VAL A 91 -10.32 -10.60 11.82
CA VAL A 91 -11.08 -10.30 13.03
C VAL A 91 -12.56 -10.56 12.81
N THR A 92 -13.13 -10.07 11.71
CA THR A 92 -14.55 -10.28 11.38
C THR A 92 -14.87 -11.75 11.14
N SER A 93 -13.96 -12.52 10.51
CA SER A 93 -14.12 -13.97 10.37
C SER A 93 -14.17 -14.69 11.73
N LYS A 94 -13.33 -14.27 12.70
CA LYS A 94 -13.35 -14.82 14.07
C LYS A 94 -14.66 -14.48 14.78
N ILE A 95 -15.14 -13.24 14.67
CA ILE A 95 -16.41 -12.79 15.25
C ILE A 95 -17.57 -13.62 14.69
N ALA A 96 -17.66 -13.75 13.37
CA ALA A 96 -18.74 -14.50 12.71
C ALA A 96 -18.79 -15.97 13.15
N LEU A 97 -17.63 -16.62 13.33
CA LEU A 97 -17.56 -17.99 13.83
C LEU A 97 -18.04 -18.08 15.29
N LEU A 98 -17.66 -17.13 16.14
CA LEU A 98 -18.09 -17.10 17.54
C LEU A 98 -19.60 -16.85 17.65
N GLU A 99 -20.14 -15.96 16.82
CA GLU A 99 -21.58 -15.68 16.73
C GLU A 99 -22.40 -16.89 16.25
N ALA A 100 -21.80 -17.77 15.45
CA ALA A 100 -22.45 -19.01 15.02
C ALA A 100 -22.49 -20.10 16.10
N GLU A 101 -21.49 -20.13 16.99
CA GLU A 101 -21.27 -21.23 17.95
C GLU A 101 -21.68 -20.90 19.40
N LYS A 102 -21.91 -19.62 19.72
CA LYS A 102 -22.19 -19.13 21.07
C LYS A 102 -23.53 -18.44 21.16
N THR A 103 -24.11 -18.45 22.36
CA THR A 103 -25.32 -17.68 22.64
C THR A 103 -24.97 -16.20 22.88
N ASP A 104 -25.91 -15.30 22.60
CA ASP A 104 -25.74 -13.86 22.85
C ASP A 104 -25.28 -13.57 24.29
N THR A 105 -25.82 -14.29 25.27
CA THR A 105 -25.42 -14.14 26.69
C THR A 105 -23.96 -14.53 26.95
N GLU A 106 -23.44 -15.56 26.28
CA GLU A 106 -22.04 -15.96 26.40
C GLU A 106 -21.11 -14.96 25.69
N LEU A 107 -21.54 -14.41 24.56
CA LEU A 107 -20.79 -13.42 23.79
C LEU A 107 -20.71 -12.08 24.54
N ASP A 108 -21.84 -11.62 25.09
CA ASP A 108 -21.92 -10.36 25.85
C ASP A 108 -21.14 -10.42 27.17
N ALA A 109 -20.95 -11.61 27.73
CA ALA A 109 -20.14 -11.84 28.92
C ALA A 109 -18.64 -11.97 28.60
N SER A 110 -18.25 -12.04 27.32
CA SER A 110 -16.86 -12.23 26.90
C SER A 110 -16.17 -10.90 26.62
N GLU A 111 -15.18 -10.57 27.45
CA GLU A 111 -14.29 -9.43 27.23
C GLU A 111 -13.52 -9.57 25.90
N GLU A 112 -13.06 -10.79 25.56
CA GLU A 112 -12.33 -11.06 24.31
C GLU A 112 -13.17 -10.75 23.06
N VAL A 113 -14.47 -11.09 23.07
CA VAL A 113 -15.38 -10.79 21.95
C VAL A 113 -15.64 -9.29 21.85
N THR A 114 -15.76 -8.62 23.00
CA THR A 114 -15.94 -7.16 23.06
C THR A 114 -14.73 -6.45 22.47
N GLU A 115 -13.51 -6.84 22.87
CA GLU A 115 -12.26 -6.30 22.32
C GLU A 115 -12.11 -6.57 20.82
N LEU A 116 -12.50 -7.77 20.35
CA LEU A 116 -12.48 -8.09 18.92
C LEU A 116 -13.44 -7.18 18.13
N ARG A 117 -14.65 -6.94 18.62
CA ARG A 117 -15.62 -6.04 17.97
C ARG A 117 -15.11 -4.59 17.94
N GLU A 118 -14.54 -4.10 19.04
CA GLU A 118 -13.94 -2.77 19.09
C GLU A 118 -12.73 -2.65 18.14
N ARG A 119 -11.93 -3.71 18.02
CA ARG A 119 -10.83 -3.77 17.06
C ARG A 119 -11.33 -3.75 15.61
N ALA A 120 -12.36 -4.52 15.29
CA ALA A 120 -12.98 -4.50 13.95
C ALA A 120 -13.51 -3.11 13.58
N GLU A 121 -14.18 -2.44 14.52
CA GLU A 121 -14.71 -1.10 14.30
C GLU A 121 -13.58 -0.08 14.07
N ARG A 122 -12.50 -0.12 14.87
CA ARG A 122 -11.33 0.74 14.65
C ARG A 122 -10.70 0.53 13.28
N LEU A 123 -10.45 -0.73 12.90
CA LEU A 123 -9.90 -1.06 11.59
C LEU A 123 -10.80 -0.57 10.47
N ARG A 124 -12.13 -0.71 10.60
CA ARG A 124 -13.07 -0.21 9.59
C ARG A 124 -12.96 1.31 9.42
N VAL A 125 -12.90 2.06 10.52
CA VAL A 125 -12.73 3.52 10.48
C VAL A 125 -11.41 3.89 9.82
N ASP A 126 -10.30 3.26 10.20
CA ASP A 126 -9.00 3.56 9.63
C ASP A 126 -8.94 3.26 8.11
N ILE A 127 -9.59 2.16 7.68
CA ILE A 127 -9.75 1.78 6.27
C ILE A 127 -10.58 2.83 5.51
N ASP A 128 -11.71 3.27 6.06
CA ASP A 128 -12.57 4.30 5.44
C ASP A 128 -11.83 5.65 5.31
N ASP A 129 -11.02 6.01 6.32
CA ASP A 129 -10.20 7.22 6.31
C ASP A 129 -9.11 7.14 5.22
N ALA A 130 -8.44 6.00 5.08
CA ALA A 130 -7.43 5.79 4.05
C ALA A 130 -8.04 5.84 2.63
N ILE A 131 -9.23 5.28 2.41
CA ILE A 131 -9.95 5.38 1.12
C ILE A 131 -10.25 6.84 0.79
N SER A 132 -10.71 7.61 1.78
CA SER A 132 -10.99 9.03 1.60
C SER A 132 -9.72 9.82 1.21
N GLU A 133 -8.59 9.49 1.84
CA GLU A 133 -7.29 10.10 1.50
C GLU A 133 -6.88 9.79 0.03
N PHE A 134 -7.14 8.57 -0.46
CA PHE A 134 -6.88 8.22 -1.87
C PHE A 134 -7.76 8.99 -2.85
N GLU A 135 -9.05 9.17 -2.54
CA GLU A 135 -9.96 9.96 -3.38
C GLU A 135 -9.47 11.42 -3.49
N ASP A 136 -8.96 11.98 -2.39
CA ASP A 136 -8.36 13.31 -2.36
C ASP A 136 -7.07 13.37 -3.21
N PHE A 137 -6.21 12.35 -3.16
CA PHE A 137 -5.02 12.26 -4.01
C PHE A 137 -5.38 12.18 -5.50
N GLU A 138 -6.36 11.36 -5.87
CA GLU A 138 -6.81 11.24 -7.26
C GLU A 138 -7.39 12.57 -7.77
N ALA A 139 -8.15 13.28 -6.92
CA ALA A 139 -8.63 14.61 -7.24
C ALA A 139 -7.48 15.62 -7.46
N ALA A 140 -6.47 15.63 -6.57
CA ALA A 140 -5.30 16.50 -6.69
C ALA A 140 -4.46 16.20 -7.94
N PHE A 141 -4.26 14.92 -8.27
CA PHE A 141 -3.52 14.50 -9.46
C PHE A 141 -4.23 14.92 -10.76
N ASN A 142 -5.56 14.83 -10.79
CA ASN A 142 -6.37 15.30 -11.91
C ASN A 142 -6.33 16.84 -12.08
N GLU A 143 -6.20 17.60 -10.99
CA GLU A 143 -6.00 19.06 -11.07
C GLU A 143 -4.61 19.44 -11.60
N LEU A 144 -3.55 18.75 -11.15
CA LEU A 144 -2.19 18.96 -11.66
C LEU A 144 -2.05 18.63 -13.15
N SER A 145 -2.68 17.53 -13.58
CA SER A 145 -2.68 17.12 -15.00
C SER A 145 -3.41 18.12 -15.90
N ARG A 146 -4.44 18.81 -15.39
CA ARG A 146 -5.13 19.89 -16.12
C ARG A 146 -4.34 21.18 -16.24
N HIS A 147 -3.29 21.37 -15.42
CA HIS A 147 -2.42 22.54 -15.48
C HIS A 147 -1.14 22.33 -16.30
N ALA A 148 -0.94 21.12 -16.85
CA ALA A 148 0.21 20.77 -17.68
C ALA A 148 -0.03 20.93 -19.19
N GLU A 149 -1.21 21.42 -19.62
CA GLU A 149 -1.55 21.73 -21.03
C GLU A 149 -1.24 23.18 -21.44
#